data_AF-A0A3B9QZB3-F1
#
_entry.id   AF-A0A3B9QZB3-F1
#
_cell.length_a   1.000
_cell.length_b   1.000
_cell.length_c   1.000
_cell.angle_alpha   90.00
_cell.angle_beta   90.00
_cell.angle_gamma   90.00
#
_symmetry.space_group_name_H-M   'P 1'
#
loop_
_entity.id
_entity.type
_entity.pdbx_description
1 polymer ?
#
loop_
_entity_poly.entity_id
_entity_poly.type
_entity_poly.pdbx_seq_one_letter_code
_entity_poly.pdbx_strand_id
1 'polypeptide(L)' 'MALKRIQVGERMSQAVIHGNTVYTAGQVALGAPGESAADQTRDILSRIDALLSEAGTDKS' A
#
# COMPACT_ATOMS: atom_id res chain seq x y z
N MET A 1 1.14 -16.70 14.55
CA MET A 1 -0.12 -16.01 14.18
C MET A 1 -0.37 -16.23 12.69
N ALA A 2 -1.62 -16.31 12.22
CA ALA A 2 -1.90 -16.52 10.79
C ALA A 2 -1.59 -15.26 9.97
N LEU A 3 -1.12 -15.44 8.74
CA LEU A 3 -0.88 -14.34 7.79
C LEU A 3 -2.20 -13.93 7.15
N LYS A 4 -2.50 -12.63 7.14
CA LYS A 4 -3.54 -12.05 6.27
C LYS A 4 -2.88 -11.34 5.10
N ARG A 5 -3.39 -11.57 3.89
CA ARG A 5 -2.90 -10.96 2.66
C ARG A 5 -3.98 -10.07 2.07
N ILE A 6 -3.59 -8.92 1.55
CA ILE A 6 -4.46 -7.91 0.93
C ILE A 6 -4.10 -7.81 -0.55
N GLN A 7 -5.13 -7.73 -1.40
CA GLN A 7 -5.02 -7.59 -2.86
C GLN A 7 -3.96 -8.53 -3.45
N VAL A 8 -4.24 -9.82 -3.37
CA VAL A 8 -3.32 -10.88 -3.82
C VAL A 8 -3.35 -10.98 -5.34
N GLY A 9 -2.20 -10.73 -5.98
CA GLY A 9 -1.95 -11.08 -7.38
C GLY A 9 -1.02 -12.27 -7.51
N GLU A 10 -0.83 -12.76 -8.73
CA GLU A 10 0.02 -13.93 -9.03
C GLU A 10 1.48 -13.74 -8.60
N ARG A 11 1.99 -12.50 -8.69
CA ARG A 11 3.38 -12.18 -8.33
C ARG A 11 3.55 -11.74 -6.87
N MET A 12 2.60 -10.98 -6.32
CA MET A 12 2.71 -10.39 -4.99
C MET A 12 1.35 -10.02 -4.39
N SER A 13 1.29 -9.89 -3.06
CA SER A 13 0.21 -9.21 -2.35
C SER A 13 0.57 -7.73 -2.19
N GLN A 14 -0.41 -6.81 -2.26
CA GLN A 14 -0.12 -5.39 -2.04
C GLN A 14 0.16 -5.05 -0.58
N ALA A 15 -0.41 -5.82 0.35
CA ALA A 15 0.01 -5.80 1.74
C ALA A 15 -0.07 -7.20 2.39
N VAL A 16 0.75 -7.41 3.41
CA VAL A 16 0.74 -8.61 4.27
C VAL A 16 0.73 -8.17 5.72
N ILE A 17 -0.12 -8.79 6.54
CA ILE A 17 -0.25 -8.51 7.96
C ILE A 17 0.23 -9.74 8.74
N HIS A 18 1.15 -9.52 9.67
CA HIS A 18 1.62 -10.54 10.61
C HIS A 18 1.67 -9.96 12.03
N GLY A 19 0.76 -10.41 12.90
CA GLY A 19 0.56 -9.80 14.20
C GLY A 19 0.14 -8.34 14.04
N ASN A 20 0.90 -7.42 14.64
CA ASN A 20 0.64 -5.98 14.62
C ASN A 20 1.49 -5.24 13.57
N THR A 21 2.13 -5.95 12.65
CA THR A 21 2.98 -5.35 11.62
C THR A 21 2.33 -5.50 10.25
N VAL A 22 2.23 -4.38 9.53
CA VAL A 22 1.79 -4.30 8.14
C VAL A 22 3.01 -4.10 7.24
N TYR A 23 3.17 -4.97 6.25
CA TYR A 23 4.19 -4.86 5.22
C TYR A 23 3.51 -4.49 3.91
N THR A 24 3.80 -3.31 3.36
CA THR A 24 3.29 -2.89 2.05
C THR A 24 4.27 -3.25 0.93
N ALA A 25 3.75 -3.59 -0.24
CA ALA A 25 4.56 -3.66 -1.45
C ALA A 25 5.01 -2.25 -1.87
N GLY A 26 6.04 -2.16 -2.72
CA GLY A 26 6.48 -0.89 -3.28
C GLY A 26 5.35 -0.20 -4.03
N GLN A 27 4.89 0.94 -3.52
CA GLN A 27 3.84 1.74 -4.14
C GLN A 27 4.46 2.73 -5.13
N VAL A 28 3.94 2.74 -6.35
CA VAL A 28 4.36 3.62 -7.45
C VAL A 28 3.19 4.51 -7.88
N ALA A 29 3.51 5.64 -8.52
CA ALA A 29 2.50 6.57 -9.01
C ALA A 29 1.80 6.01 -10.26
N LEU A 30 0.61 5.44 -10.09
CA LEU A 30 -0.21 4.94 -11.20
C LEU A 30 -1.21 5.99 -11.69
N GLY A 31 -1.64 6.90 -10.81
CA GLY A 31 -2.57 7.98 -11.12
C GLY A 31 -1.91 9.26 -11.62
N ALA A 32 -0.58 9.36 -11.54
CA ALA A 32 0.18 10.55 -11.93
C ALA A 32 1.43 10.23 -12.78
N PRO A 33 1.36 9.36 -13.82
CA PRO A 33 2.53 8.99 -14.61
C PRO A 33 3.06 10.18 -15.40
N GLY A 34 4.36 10.47 -15.26
CA GLY A 34 5.02 11.59 -15.96
C GLY A 34 4.78 12.98 -15.35
N GLU A 35 3.98 13.06 -14.29
CA GLU A 35 3.73 14.31 -13.56
C GLU A 35 4.90 14.69 -12.64
N SER A 36 4.77 15.83 -11.96
CA SER A 36 5.80 16.30 -11.02
C SER A 36 6.09 15.27 -9.92
N ALA A 37 7.31 15.30 -9.37
CA ALA A 37 7.67 14.45 -8.23
C ALA A 37 6.72 14.63 -7.03
N ALA A 38 6.20 15.85 -6.83
CA ALA A 38 5.24 16.13 -5.77
C ALA A 38 3.90 15.41 -6.01
N ASP A 39 3.40 15.42 -7.25
CA ASP A 39 2.12 14.77 -7.58
C ASP A 39 2.23 13.25 -7.57
N GLN A 40 3.34 12.71 -8.08
CA GLN A 40 3.65 11.29 -7.95
C GLN A 40 3.72 10.86 -6.48
N THR A 41 4.34 11.67 -5.62
CA THR A 41 4.41 11.39 -4.17
C THR A 41 3.03 11.39 -3.53
N ARG A 42 2.15 12.34 -3.88
CA ARG A 42 0.76 12.38 -3.38
C ARG A 42 -0.02 11.14 -3.79
N ASP A 43 0.13 10.68 -5.03
CA ASP A 43 -0.51 9.44 -5.51
C ASP A 43 0.03 8.21 -4.76
N ILE A 44 1.34 8.12 -4.55
CA ILE A 44 1.95 7.03 -3.78
C ILE A 44 1.42 6.99 -2.35
N LEU A 45 1.36 8.14 -1.68
CA LEU A 45 0.88 8.23 -0.30
C LEU A 45 -0.61 7.88 -0.19
N SER A 46 -1.45 8.29 -1.14
CA SER A 46 -2.87 7.92 -1.14
C SER A 46 -3.07 6.41 -1.29
N ARG A 47 -2.24 5.75 -2.11
CA ARG A 47 -2.24 4.28 -2.29
C ARG A 47 -1.78 3.57 -1.01
N ILE A 48 -0.80 4.11 -0.28
CA ILE A 48 -0.40 3.59 1.04
C ILE A 48 -1.55 3.74 2.05
N ASP A 49 -2.16 4.92 2.13
CA ASP A 49 -3.28 5.19 3.05
C ASP A 49 -4.45 4.21 2.80
N ALA A 50 -4.76 3.89 1.54
CA ALA A 50 -5.78 2.90 1.19
C ALA A 50 -5.44 1.49 1.70
N LEU A 51 -4.19 1.05 1.55
CA LEU A 51 -3.74 -0.27 2.03
C LEU A 51 -3.72 -0.35 3.56
N LEU A 52 -3.32 0.72 4.25
CA LEU A 52 -3.37 0.79 5.71
C LEU A 52 -4.83 0.70 6.20
N SER A 53 -5.74 1.44 5.55
CA SER A 53 -7.17 1.38 5.87
C SER A 53 -7.75 -0.02 5.70
N GLU A 54 -7.44 -0.71 4.60
CA GLU A 54 -7.87 -2.10 4.38
C GLU A 54 -7.25 -3.09 5.39
N ALA A 55 -6.06 -2.77 5.90
CA ALA A 55 -5.41 -3.49 6.98
C ALA A 55 -5.99 -3.19 8.38
N GLY A 56 -6.91 -2.22 8.48
CA GLY A 56 -7.54 -1.82 9.74
C GLY A 56 -6.66 -0.90 10.60
N THR A 57 -5.76 -0.16 9.97
CA THR A 57 -4.87 0.82 10.61
C THR A 57 -4.82 2.11 9.79
N ASP A 58 -4.01 3.06 10.22
CA ASP A 58 -3.80 4.33 9.55
C ASP A 58 -2.34 4.79 9.73
N LYS A 59 -2.06 6.03 9.35
CA LYS A 59 -0.70 6.59 9.38
C LYS A 59 -0.29 7.20 10.73
N SER A 60 -1.16 7.13 11.75
CA SER A 60 -1.00 7.78 13.05
C SER A 60 -0.67 6.80 14.18
#